data_AF-A0A7C7JU63-F1
#
_entry.id   AF-A0A7C7JU63-F1
#
_cell.length_a   1.000
_cell.length_b   1.000
_cell.length_c   1.000
_cell.angle_alpha   90.00
_cell.angle_beta   90.00
_cell.angle_gamma   90.00
#
_symmetry.space_group_name_H-M   'P 1'
#
loop_
_entity.id
_entity.type
_entity.pdbx_description
1 polymer ?
#
loop_
_entity_poly.entity_id
_entity_poly.type
_entity_poly.pdbx_seq_one_letter_code
_entity_poly.pdbx_strand_id
1 'polypeptide(L)'
;MSFRTRAHATVHEVIVYDGEERIAEHMDLNMEGDHLNSRFDIPGTPEVNQGINITVGVQFGREAPDVRSMQIEIVGAGIEFFT
;
A
#
# COMPACT_ATOMS: atom_id res chain seq x y z
N MET A 1 4.04 5.94 -1.39
CA MET A 1 3.16 5.23 -2.36
C MET A 1 1.97 6.12 -2.67
N SER A 2 1.56 6.17 -3.93
CA SER A 2 0.45 6.98 -4.41
C SER A 2 -0.63 6.09 -5.01
N PHE A 3 -1.85 6.16 -4.50
CA PHE A 3 -2.98 5.38 -5.00
C PHE A 3 -4.30 6.13 -4.89
N ARG A 4 -5.31 5.62 -5.58
CA ARG A 4 -6.71 6.07 -5.47
C ARG A 4 -7.62 4.86 -5.32
N THR A 5 -8.61 4.96 -4.45
CA THR A 5 -9.69 3.99 -4.38
C THR A 5 -11.02 4.63 -4.74
N ARG A 6 -11.95 3.82 -5.24
CA ARG A 6 -13.37 4.18 -5.36
C ARG A 6 -14.12 3.79 -4.08
N ALA A 7 -15.36 4.25 -3.96
CA ALA A 7 -16.14 4.22 -2.73
C ALA A 7 -16.36 2.83 -2.09
N HIS A 8 -16.10 1.73 -2.81
CA HIS A 8 -16.22 0.36 -2.28
C HIS A 8 -14.89 -0.41 -2.36
N ALA A 9 -13.77 0.30 -2.31
CA ALA A 9 -12.44 -0.28 -2.21
C ALA A 9 -11.65 0.44 -1.10
N THR A 10 -11.06 -0.34 -0.20
CA THR A 10 -10.31 0.16 0.94
C THR A 10 -8.95 -0.54 0.98
N VAL A 11 -7.87 0.24 1.06
CA VAL A 11 -6.55 -0.32 1.37
C VAL A 11 -6.48 -0.51 2.88
N HIS A 12 -6.26 -1.75 3.31
CA HIS A 12 -6.27 -2.12 4.74
C HIS A 12 -4.90 -2.56 5.27
N GLU A 13 -3.96 -2.89 4.39
CA GLU A 13 -2.59 -3.20 4.80
C GLU A 13 -1.59 -2.85 3.70
N VAL A 14 -0.39 -2.48 4.15
CA VAL A 14 0.81 -2.37 3.30
C VAL A 14 1.94 -3.10 4.00
N ILE A 15 2.58 -4.03 3.30
CA ILE A 15 3.68 -4.83 3.83
C ILE A 15 4.88 -4.67 2.92
N VAL A 16 6.07 -4.49 3.49
CA VAL A 16 7.31 -4.33 2.75
C VAL A 16 8.26 -5.49 3.07
N TYR A 17 8.85 -6.04 2.01
CA TYR A 17 9.83 -7.12 2.08
C TYR A 17 11.15 -6.70 1.40
N ASP A 18 12.26 -7.26 1.88
CA ASP A 18 13.54 -7.34 1.17
C ASP A 18 13.81 -8.81 0.80
N GLY A 19 13.64 -9.15 -0.48
CA GLY A 19 13.55 -10.55 -0.89
C GLY A 19 12.34 -11.24 -0.24
N GLU A 20 12.60 -12.27 0.58
CA GLU A 20 11.59 -13.00 1.36
C GLU A 20 11.42 -12.48 2.79
N GLU A 21 12.34 -11.63 3.27
CA GLU A 21 12.31 -11.10 4.64
C GLU A 21 11.33 -9.94 4.73
N ARG A 22 10.39 -10.01 5.69
CA ARG A 22 9.49 -8.89 5.98
C ARG A 22 10.22 -7.84 6.82
N ILE A 23 10.30 -6.62 6.31
CA ILE A 23 11.03 -5.52 6.94
C ILE A 23 10.12 -4.41 7.50
N ALA A 24 8.86 -4.32 7.05
CA ALA A 24 7.86 -3.44 7.64
C ALA A 24 6.44 -3.97 7.38
N GLU A 25 5.53 -3.62 8.29
CA GLU A 25 4.09 -3.83 8.12
C GLU A 25 3.30 -2.63 8.64
N HIS A 26 2.29 -2.25 7.88
CA HIS A 26 1.31 -1.23 8.22
C HIS A 26 -0.06 -1.89 8.12
N MET A 27 -0.56 -2.36 9.26
CA MET A 27 -1.83 -3.10 9.37
C MET A 27 -2.96 -2.19 9.80
N ASP A 28 -4.20 -2.70 9.76
CA ASP A 28 -5.41 -2.04 10.24
C ASP A 28 -5.64 -0.64 9.64
N LEU A 29 -5.22 -0.46 8.39
CA LEU A 29 -5.45 0.76 7.64
C LEU A 29 -6.93 0.86 7.25
N ASN A 30 -7.42 2.09 7.12
CA ASN A 30 -8.76 2.36 6.59
C ASN A 30 -8.66 3.47 5.55
N MET A 31 -7.93 3.20 4.47
CA MET A 31 -7.57 4.21 3.48
C MET A 31 -8.48 4.11 2.25
N GLU A 32 -9.33 5.12 2.11
CA GLU A 32 -10.24 5.30 0.98
C GLU A 32 -9.98 6.63 0.26
N GLY A 33 -10.34 6.71 -1.02
CA GLY A 33 -10.21 7.92 -1.83
C GLY A 33 -8.78 8.15 -2.31
N ASP A 34 -8.39 9.42 -2.41
CA ASP A 34 -7.11 9.84 -3.00
C ASP A 34 -5.98 9.90 -1.97
N HIS A 35 -4.95 9.08 -2.17
CA HIS A 35 -3.77 8.96 -1.32
C HIS A 35 -2.52 9.19 -2.14
N LEU A 36 -2.32 10.43 -2.62
CA LEU A 36 -1.26 10.74 -3.59
C LEU A 36 0.11 11.00 -2.95
N ASN A 37 0.16 11.26 -1.64
CA ASN A 37 1.37 11.62 -0.91
C ASN A 37 1.61 10.73 0.32
N SER A 38 1.02 9.54 0.36
CA SER A 38 1.11 8.66 1.52
C SER A 38 2.52 8.07 1.67
N ARG A 39 3.02 8.13 2.91
CA ARG A 39 4.34 7.60 3.30
C ARG A 39 4.13 6.45 4.29
N PHE A 40 4.93 5.40 4.10
CA PHE A 40 4.90 4.17 4.87
C PHE A 40 6.34 3.94 5.34
N ASP A 41 6.61 4.23 6.61
CA ASP A 41 7.97 4.26 7.14
C ASP A 41 8.45 2.86 7.50
N ILE A 42 9.69 2.55 7.11
CA ILE A 42 10.37 1.29 7.45
C ILE A 42 11.30 1.56 8.64
N PRO A 43 11.00 1.03 9.84
CA PRO A 43 11.83 1.28 11.01
C PRO A 43 13.20 0.61 10.89
N GLY A 44 14.21 1.21 11.52
CA GLY A 44 15.53 0.59 11.68
C GLY A 44 16.51 0.80 10.53
N THR A 45 16.18 1.60 9.51
CA THR A 45 17.06 1.89 8.35
C THR A 45 17.75 0.62 7.82
N PRO A 46 16.99 -0.42 7.47
CA PRO A 46 17.58 -1.68 7.02
C PRO A 46 18.33 -1.47 5.69
N GLU A 47 19.49 -2.10 5.56
CA GLU A 47 20.18 -2.23 4.28
C GLU A 47 19.31 -3.08 3.34
N VAL A 48 19.26 -2.73 2.05
CA VAL A 48 18.52 -3.49 1.04
C VAL A 48 19.48 -4.48 0.38
N ASN A 49 19.22 -5.77 0.58
CA ASN A 49 20.13 -6.84 0.21
C ASN A 49 19.71 -7.56 -1.07
N GLN A 50 18.40 -7.75 -1.30
CA GLN A 50 17.87 -8.59 -2.38
C GLN A 50 16.90 -7.84 -3.30
N GLY A 51 16.25 -6.79 -2.79
CA GLY A 51 15.34 -5.94 -3.53
C GLY A 51 14.00 -5.79 -2.82
N ILE A 52 13.39 -4.62 -2.97
CA ILE A 52 12.17 -4.27 -2.24
C ILE A 52 10.91 -4.73 -2.97
N ASN A 53 10.08 -5.49 -2.26
CA ASN A 53 8.73 -5.87 -2.67
C ASN A 53 7.71 -5.18 -1.77
N ILE A 54 6.67 -4.57 -2.37
CA ILE A 54 5.58 -3.94 -1.63
C ILE A 54 4.28 -4.68 -1.91
N THR A 55 3.65 -5.21 -0.87
CA THR A 55 2.32 -5.81 -0.91
C THR A 55 1.28 -4.80 -0.45
N VAL A 56 0.14 -4.75 -1.14
CA VAL A 56 -1.00 -3.90 -0.80
C VAL A 56 -2.23 -4.79 -0.66
N GLY A 57 -2.80 -4.87 0.53
CA GLY A 57 -4.06 -5.56 0.77
C GLY A 57 -5.23 -4.62 0.53
N VAL A 58 -6.17 -5.07 -0.31
CA VAL A 58 -7.35 -4.31 -0.70
C VAL A 58 -8.59 -5.11 -0.35
N GLN A 59 -9.52 -4.47 0.35
CA GLN A 59 -10.83 -5.03 0.65
C GLN A 59 -11.90 -4.34 -0.22
N PHE A 60 -12.78 -5.14 -0.81
CA PHE A 60 -13.91 -4.65 -1.59
C PHE A 60 -15.22 -4.79 -0.80
N GLY A 61 -16.05 -3.76 -0.86
CA GLY A 61 -17.35 -3.73 -0.19
C GLY A 61 -18.34 -4.71 -0.82
N ARG A 62 -19.07 -5.45 0.02
CA ARG A 62 -20.07 -6.43 -0.45
C ARG A 62 -21.29 -5.80 -1.13
N GLU A 63 -21.60 -4.56 -0.78
CA GLU A 63 -22.76 -3.81 -1.31
C GLU A 63 -22.36 -2.84 -2.44
N ALA A 64 -21.25 -3.12 -3.13
CA ALA A 64 -20.80 -2.32 -4.25
C ALA A 64 -21.84 -2.32 -5.39
N PRO A 65 -22.33 -1.15 -5.85
CA PRO A 65 -23.37 -1.08 -6.88
C PRO A 65 -22.88 -1.58 -8.24
N ASP A 66 -21.57 -1.50 -8.51
CA ASP A 66 -20.95 -1.97 -9.75
C ASP A 66 -19.42 -2.17 -9.60
N VAL A 67 -18.79 -2.73 -10.63
CA VAL A 67 -17.34 -2.98 -10.68
C VAL A 67 -16.51 -1.68 -10.65
N ARG A 68 -17.03 -0.58 -11.21
CA ARG A 68 -16.30 0.70 -11.20
C ARG A 68 -16.17 1.23 -9.79
N SER A 69 -17.16 1.00 -8.94
CA SER A 69 -17.12 1.39 -7.53
C SER A 69 -16.10 0.62 -6.69
N MET A 70 -15.61 -0.52 -7.19
CA MET A 70 -14.56 -1.37 -6.58
C MET A 70 -13.18 -1.16 -7.21
N GLN A 71 -12.95 -0.05 -7.89
CA GLN A 71 -11.66 0.17 -8.54
C GLN A 71 -10.60 0.68 -7.55
N ILE A 72 -9.38 0.18 -7.70
CA ILE A 72 -8.15 0.77 -7.16
C ILE A 72 -7.22 1.13 -8.33
N GLU A 73 -6.55 2.26 -8.21
CA GLU A 73 -5.49 2.70 -9.12
C GLU A 73 -4.22 2.92 -8.30
N ILE A 74 -3.16 2.15 -8.58
CA ILE A 74 -1.82 2.46 -8.09
C ILE A 74 -1.20 3.46 -9.06
N VAL A 75 -1.05 4.71 -8.62
CA VAL A 75 -0.49 5.80 -9.42
C VAL A 75 1.04 5.68 -9.48
N GLY A 76 1.66 5.27 -8.37
CA GLY A 76 3.09 5.04 -8.31
C GLY A 76 3.55 4.52 -6.95
N ALA A 77 4.62 3.72 -6.93
CA ALA A 77 5.30 3.31 -5.72
C ALA A 77 6.78 3.71 -5.86
N GLY A 78 7.28 4.44 -4.87
CA GLY A 78 8.65 4.92 -4.81
C GLY A 78 9.22 4.64 -3.43
N ILE A 79 10.54 4.46 -3.40
CA ILE A 79 11.31 4.20 -2.18
C ILE A 79 12.31 5.35 -2.06
N GLU A 80 12.32 5.98 -0.90
CA GLU A 80 13.27 7.04 -0.56
C GLU A 80 14.26 6.48 0.46
N PHE A 81 15.56 6.59 0.16
CA PHE A 81 16.63 6.25 1.09
C PHE A 81 17.12 7.52 1.78
N PHE A 82 17.08 7.53 3.11
CA PHE A 82 17.65 8.61 3.90
C PHE A 82 19.07 8.22 4.30
N THR A 83 20.01 9.12 4.05
CA THR A 83 21.42 9.04 4.46
C THR A 83 21.70 10.00 5.60
#